data_AF-A0A3A0G544-F1
#
_entry.id   AF-A0A3A0G544-F1
#
_cell.length_a   1.000
_cell.length_b   1.000
_cell.length_c   1.000
_cell.angle_alpha   90.00
_cell.angle_beta   90.00
_cell.angle_gamma   90.00
#
_symmetry.space_group_name_H-M   'P 1'
#
loop_
_entity.id
_entity.type
_entity.pdbx_description
1 polymer ?
#
loop_
_entity_poly.entity_id
_entity_poly.type
_entity_poly.pdbx_seq_one_letter_code
_entity_poly.pdbx_strand_id
1 'polypeptide(L)'
;MTLTLPKEAKESIEQELSTLDTVLESLASQEANSERRLRSESRRAQELTVALVTAKRVEDKQLLASDEAVSHGLRDKQDAQLRTLQKLQRKPYFARIVVEEPGPQGSRSLEYKLGFAENPECRIIDWRKAPVAKLYYEYREGDEYSEEIQGRERNGSILLRNSVEIENSELRGVACRHGRFHKKDGAWVSAEGPLTSRAAARAAGGSHHLPEIAALLSPEQFALISDNLS
;
A
#
# COMPACT_ATOMS: atom_id res chain seq x y z
N MET A 1 35.69 -11.33 -0.02
CA MET A 1 35.47 -10.45 -1.19
C MET A 1 34.19 -9.68 -0.95
N THR A 2 34.29 -8.40 -0.62
CA THR A 2 33.14 -7.48 -0.65
C THR A 2 32.78 -7.25 -2.11
N LEU A 3 31.77 -7.96 -2.60
CA LEU A 3 31.21 -7.75 -3.93
C LEU A 3 30.59 -6.35 -3.96
N THR A 4 31.29 -5.41 -4.58
CA THR A 4 30.80 -4.04 -4.80
C THR A 4 29.56 -4.11 -5.69
N LEU A 5 28.44 -3.58 -5.21
CA LEU A 5 27.19 -3.52 -5.97
C LEU A 5 27.37 -2.72 -7.28
N PRO A 6 26.73 -3.12 -8.39
CA PRO A 6 26.68 -2.32 -9.62
C PRO A 6 26.14 -0.91 -9.35
N LYS A 7 26.58 0.07 -10.13
CA LYS A 7 26.18 1.47 -9.93
C LYS A 7 24.67 1.65 -10.06
N GLU A 8 24.08 1.03 -11.08
CA GLU A 8 22.65 1.07 -11.40
C GLU A 8 21.81 0.39 -10.30
N ALA A 9 22.37 -0.64 -9.65
CA ALA A 9 21.74 -1.27 -8.49
C ALA A 9 21.72 -0.33 -7.27
N LYS A 10 22.82 0.39 -7.02
CA LYS A 10 22.88 1.39 -5.94
C LYS A 10 21.89 2.53 -6.19
N GLU A 11 21.86 3.07 -7.40
CA GLU A 11 20.90 4.13 -7.79
C GLU A 11 19.45 3.67 -7.58
N SER A 12 19.11 2.42 -7.95
CA SER A 12 17.78 1.86 -7.71
C SER A 12 17.44 1.73 -6.22
N ILE A 13 18.40 1.33 -5.39
CA ILE A 13 18.20 1.20 -3.93
C ILE A 13 18.05 2.59 -3.31
N GLU A 14 18.88 3.56 -3.68
CA GLU A 14 18.81 4.94 -3.21
C GLU A 14 17.47 5.60 -3.58
N GLN A 15 16.96 5.34 -4.79
CA GLN A 15 15.64 5.81 -5.20
C GLN A 15 14.53 5.19 -4.34
N GLU A 16 14.58 3.89 -4.03
CA GLU A 16 13.60 3.26 -3.13
C GLU A 16 13.68 3.81 -1.71
N LEU A 17 14.89 4.06 -1.18
CA LEU A 17 15.07 4.68 0.13
C LEU A 17 14.43 6.07 0.18
N SER A 18 14.76 6.93 -0.79
CA SER A 18 14.17 8.28 -0.87
C SER A 18 12.65 8.25 -1.04
N THR A 19 12.13 7.30 -1.82
CA THR A 19 10.70 7.10 -2.01
C THR A 19 10.02 6.67 -0.70
N LEU A 20 10.63 5.72 0.02
CA LEU A 20 10.13 5.25 1.30
C LEU A 20 10.13 6.37 2.34
N ASP A 21 11.22 7.13 2.47
CA ASP A 21 11.32 8.24 3.42
C ASP A 21 10.20 9.27 3.18
N THR A 22 9.98 9.68 1.93
CA THR A 22 8.89 10.60 1.56
C THR A 22 7.51 10.05 1.94
N VAL A 23 7.29 8.75 1.73
CA VAL A 23 6.04 8.08 2.09
C VAL A 23 5.86 8.05 3.61
N LEU A 24 6.89 7.71 4.37
CA LEU A 24 6.84 7.64 5.84
C LEU A 24 6.59 9.02 6.47
N GLU A 25 7.22 10.08 5.95
CA GLU A 25 6.99 11.47 6.37
C GLU A 25 5.53 11.90 6.14
N SER A 26 4.98 11.58 4.96
CA SER A 26 3.57 11.85 4.64
C SER A 26 2.63 11.09 5.57
N LEU A 27 2.87 9.78 5.75
CA LEU A 27 2.08 8.95 6.66
C LEU A 27 2.17 9.45 8.12
N ALA A 28 3.32 9.97 8.56
CA ALA A 28 3.51 10.44 9.93
C ALA A 28 2.71 11.72 10.16
N SER A 29 2.72 12.60 9.16
CA SER A 29 1.91 13.81 9.15
C SER A 29 0.40 13.49 9.17
N GLN A 30 -0.02 12.50 8.37
CA GLN A 30 -1.40 12.03 8.35
C GLN A 30 -1.82 11.39 9.68
N GLU A 31 -0.96 10.55 10.28
CA GLU A 31 -1.21 9.92 11.59
C GLU A 31 -1.39 10.97 12.68
N ALA A 32 -0.45 11.92 12.81
CA ALA A 32 -0.55 12.99 13.80
C ALA A 32 -1.84 13.84 13.64
N ASN A 33 -2.27 14.06 12.39
CA ASN A 33 -3.54 14.73 12.11
C ASN A 33 -4.75 13.88 12.48
N SER A 34 -4.73 12.58 12.16
CA SER A 34 -5.81 11.64 12.48
C SER A 34 -5.95 11.46 14.00
N GLU A 35 -4.85 11.37 14.74
CA GLU A 35 -4.88 11.34 16.21
C GLU A 35 -5.52 12.61 16.81
N ARG A 36 -5.15 13.79 16.30
CA ARG A 36 -5.76 15.06 16.76
C ARG A 36 -7.27 15.06 16.53
N ARG A 37 -7.72 14.60 15.37
CA ARG A 37 -9.16 14.48 15.04
C ARG A 37 -9.85 13.47 15.95
N LEU A 38 -9.28 12.29 16.12
CA LEU A 38 -9.83 11.25 16.99
C LEU A 38 -9.99 11.73 18.44
N ARG A 39 -9.00 12.46 18.98
CA ARG A 39 -9.09 13.07 20.31
C ARG A 39 -10.26 14.07 20.41
N SER A 40 -10.43 14.92 19.40
CA SER A 40 -11.52 15.89 19.33
C SER A 40 -12.90 15.19 19.26
N GLU A 41 -13.05 14.22 18.36
CA GLU A 41 -14.30 13.47 18.20
C GLU A 41 -14.64 12.62 19.43
N SER A 42 -13.63 12.01 20.07
CA SER A 42 -13.82 11.27 21.32
C SER A 42 -14.35 12.16 22.43
N ARG A 43 -13.83 13.38 22.55
CA ARG A 43 -14.32 14.36 23.52
C ARG A 43 -15.76 14.77 23.22
N ARG A 44 -16.08 15.08 21.96
CA ARG A 44 -17.44 15.45 21.54
C ARG A 44 -18.45 14.33 21.86
N ALA A 45 -18.11 13.09 21.55
CA ALA A 45 -18.97 11.94 21.85
C ALA A 45 -19.25 11.84 23.36
N GLN A 46 -18.20 11.96 24.20
CA GLN A 46 -18.36 11.95 25.65
C GLN A 46 -19.23 13.10 26.17
N GLU A 47 -19.05 14.31 25.65
CA GLU A 47 -19.87 15.49 26.01
C GLU A 47 -21.35 15.26 25.67
N LEU A 48 -21.66 14.66 24.52
CA LEU A 48 -23.03 14.31 24.13
C LEU A 48 -23.63 13.19 24.96
N THR A 49 -22.85 12.15 25.31
CA THR A 49 -23.31 11.10 26.23
C THR A 49 -23.69 11.71 27.59
N VAL A 50 -22.87 12.64 28.12
CA VAL A 50 -23.18 13.36 29.37
C VAL A 50 -24.44 14.22 29.22
N ALA A 51 -24.58 14.97 28.13
CA ALA A 51 -25.77 15.79 27.86
C ALA A 51 -27.04 14.94 27.78
N LEU A 52 -26.98 13.79 27.09
CA LEU A 52 -28.10 12.85 26.96
C LEU A 52 -28.55 12.30 28.32
N VAL A 53 -27.60 11.87 29.15
CA VAL A 53 -27.88 11.30 30.48
C VAL A 53 -28.46 12.36 31.42
N THR A 54 -28.02 13.62 31.29
CA THR A 54 -28.46 14.73 32.16
C THR A 54 -29.75 15.40 31.70
N ALA A 55 -30.16 15.21 30.45
CA ALA A 55 -31.36 15.79 29.89
C ALA A 55 -32.62 15.36 30.67
N LYS A 56 -33.51 16.31 30.92
CA LYS A 56 -34.76 16.06 31.68
C LYS A 56 -35.98 15.91 30.77
N ARG A 57 -36.01 16.58 29.62
CA ARG A 57 -37.13 16.51 28.67
C ARG A 57 -36.95 15.33 27.72
N VAL A 58 -38.06 14.65 27.41
CA VAL A 58 -38.06 13.47 26.53
C VAL A 58 -37.69 13.84 25.10
N GLU A 59 -38.19 14.97 24.59
CA GLU A 59 -37.88 15.48 23.25
C GLU A 59 -36.38 15.79 23.09
N ASP A 60 -35.78 16.47 24.07
CA ASP A 60 -34.33 16.77 24.09
C ASP A 60 -33.50 15.48 24.10
N LYS A 61 -33.93 14.44 24.82
CA LYS A 61 -33.24 13.14 24.84
C LYS A 61 -33.23 12.47 23.46
N GLN A 62 -34.33 12.56 22.72
CA GLN A 62 -34.41 11.94 21.39
C GLN A 62 -33.44 12.60 20.41
N LEU A 63 -33.38 13.94 20.41
CA LEU A 63 -32.42 14.69 19.58
C LEU A 63 -30.97 14.39 19.98
N LEU A 64 -30.66 14.45 21.28
CA LEU A 64 -29.32 14.19 21.80
C LEU A 64 -28.85 12.75 21.53
N ALA A 65 -29.75 11.76 21.58
CA ALA A 65 -29.42 10.38 21.26
C ALA A 65 -29.01 10.21 19.79
N SER A 66 -29.67 10.92 18.88
CA SER A 66 -29.27 10.94 17.47
C SER A 66 -27.88 11.54 17.27
N ASP A 67 -27.62 12.70 17.86
CA ASP A 67 -26.33 13.39 17.74
C ASP A 67 -25.18 12.60 18.37
N GLU A 68 -25.43 11.95 19.51
CA GLU A 68 -24.48 11.09 20.21
C GLU A 68 -24.11 9.86 19.37
N ALA A 69 -25.11 9.17 18.80
CA ALA A 69 -24.88 8.03 17.92
C ALA A 69 -24.05 8.41 16.68
N VAL A 70 -24.34 9.56 16.06
CA VAL A 70 -23.55 10.07 14.92
C VAL A 70 -22.09 10.34 15.36
N SER A 71 -21.90 10.97 16.52
CA SER A 71 -20.55 11.31 17.02
C SER A 71 -19.73 10.06 17.36
N HIS A 72 -20.35 9.03 17.95
CA HIS A 72 -19.71 7.73 18.15
C HIS A 72 -19.33 7.06 16.82
N GLY A 73 -20.22 7.08 15.83
CA GLY A 73 -19.93 6.54 14.50
C GLY A 73 -18.77 7.26 13.80
N LEU A 74 -18.66 8.59 13.96
CA LEU A 74 -17.52 9.36 13.45
C LEU A 74 -16.22 9.01 14.18
N ARG A 75 -16.26 8.91 15.51
CA ARG A 75 -15.11 8.48 16.31
C ARG A 75 -14.60 7.11 15.86
N ASP A 76 -15.50 6.14 15.68
CA ASP A 76 -15.12 4.78 15.31
C ASP A 76 -14.49 4.72 13.90
N LYS A 77 -15.00 5.53 12.97
CA LYS A 77 -14.37 5.71 11.65
C LYS A 77 -12.97 6.32 11.76
N GLN A 78 -12.78 7.34 12.61
CA GLN A 78 -11.46 7.94 12.84
C GLN A 78 -10.48 6.95 13.49
N ASP A 79 -10.93 6.13 14.44
CA ASP A 79 -10.10 5.10 15.08
C ASP A 79 -9.66 4.04 14.06
N ALA A 80 -10.58 3.57 13.21
CA ALA A 80 -10.26 2.61 12.15
C ALA A 80 -9.26 3.18 11.13
N GLN A 81 -9.41 4.46 10.77
CA GLN A 81 -8.46 5.16 9.89
C GLN A 81 -7.08 5.26 10.54
N LEU A 82 -6.99 5.66 11.82
CA LEU A 82 -5.75 5.78 12.55
C LEU A 82 -5.01 4.43 12.63
N ARG A 83 -5.72 3.34 12.95
CA ARG A 83 -5.15 1.98 12.95
C ARG A 83 -4.60 1.58 11.59
N THR A 84 -5.23 2.02 10.50
CA THR A 84 -4.75 1.75 9.15
C THR A 84 -3.46 2.52 8.86
N LEU A 85 -3.39 3.80 9.25
CA LEU A 85 -2.18 4.61 9.12
C LEU A 85 -1.00 4.02 9.93
N GLN A 86 -1.26 3.54 11.14
CA GLN A 86 -0.25 2.85 11.98
C GLN A 86 0.28 1.57 11.33
N LYS A 87 -0.57 0.79 10.66
CA LYS A 87 -0.15 -0.39 9.89
C LYS A 87 0.72 0.03 8.69
N LEU A 88 0.29 1.05 7.95
CA LEU A 88 1.01 1.59 6.80
C LEU A 88 2.37 2.17 7.21
N GLN A 89 2.49 2.81 8.37
CA GLN A 89 3.77 3.29 8.88
C GLN A 89 4.82 2.19 8.96
N ARG A 90 4.42 1.00 9.41
CA ARG A 90 5.34 -0.13 9.58
C ARG A 90 5.72 -0.78 8.25
N LYS A 91 4.76 -0.89 7.34
CA LYS A 91 4.91 -1.56 6.03
C LYS A 91 3.96 -0.92 5.01
N PRO A 92 4.36 0.20 4.37
CA PRO A 92 3.46 0.99 3.55
C PRO A 92 3.13 0.31 2.22
N TYR A 93 4.12 -0.32 1.59
CA TYR A 93 3.98 -1.04 0.34
C TYR A 93 4.99 -2.20 0.27
N PHE A 94 4.83 -3.10 -0.70
CA PHE A 94 5.76 -4.21 -0.97
C PHE A 94 6.18 -4.30 -2.43
N ALA A 95 5.59 -3.46 -3.29
CA ALA A 95 6.02 -3.33 -4.68
C ALA A 95 5.78 -1.90 -5.19
N ARG A 96 6.57 -1.51 -6.17
CA ARG A 96 6.46 -0.21 -6.85
C ARG A 96 6.49 -0.45 -8.35
N ILE A 97 5.53 0.13 -9.05
CA ILE A 97 5.45 0.10 -10.49
C ILE A 97 5.37 1.52 -11.05
N VAL A 98 6.06 1.74 -12.16
CA VAL A 98 5.88 2.94 -12.98
C VAL A 98 5.46 2.47 -14.35
N VAL A 99 4.35 3.03 -14.84
CA VAL A 99 3.84 2.77 -16.18
C VAL A 99 3.84 4.05 -16.99
N GLU A 100 4.05 3.94 -18.29
CA GLU A 100 3.87 5.03 -19.23
C GLU A 100 2.67 4.75 -20.11
N GLU A 101 1.74 5.69 -20.16
CA GLU A 101 0.54 5.59 -20.99
C GLU A 101 0.50 6.74 -21.99
N PRO A 102 0.13 6.50 -23.25
CA PRO A 102 -0.10 7.56 -24.21
C PRO A 102 -1.33 8.38 -23.78
N GLY A 103 -1.24 9.69 -23.92
CA GLY A 103 -2.34 10.61 -23.66
C GLY A 103 -2.44 11.71 -24.72
N PRO A 104 -3.49 12.55 -24.65
CA PRO A 104 -3.73 13.59 -25.65
C PRO A 104 -2.60 14.61 -25.81
N GLN A 105 -1.77 14.79 -24.77
CA GLN A 105 -0.66 15.74 -24.74
C GLN A 105 0.72 15.04 -24.75
N GLY A 106 0.76 13.78 -25.20
CA GLY A 106 1.93 12.91 -25.14
C GLY A 106 1.84 11.86 -24.05
N SER A 107 2.92 11.09 -23.88
CA SER A 107 3.00 10.04 -22.88
C SER A 107 3.05 10.61 -21.46
N ARG A 108 2.36 9.93 -20.52
CA ARG A 108 2.35 10.26 -19.09
C ARG A 108 2.86 9.09 -18.27
N SER A 109 3.80 9.36 -17.36
CA SER A 109 4.26 8.36 -16.39
C SER A 109 3.39 8.37 -15.13
N LEU A 110 2.93 7.19 -14.72
CA LEU A 110 2.11 6.98 -13.53
C LEU A 110 2.84 6.01 -12.60
N GLU A 111 3.04 6.43 -11.36
CA GLU A 111 3.64 5.61 -10.33
C GLU A 111 2.56 5.10 -9.36
N TYR A 112 2.61 3.80 -9.07
CA TYR A 112 1.78 3.15 -8.07
C TYR A 112 2.64 2.33 -7.10
N LYS A 113 2.25 2.34 -5.83
CA LYS A 113 2.83 1.52 -4.77
C LYS A 113 1.78 0.50 -4.34
N LEU A 114 2.09 -0.79 -4.36
CA LEU A 114 1.16 -1.85 -4.00
C LEU A 114 1.35 -2.19 -2.52
N GLY A 115 0.29 -2.03 -1.72
CA GLY A 115 0.27 -2.31 -0.29
C GLY A 115 -0.93 -3.15 0.13
N PHE A 116 -1.00 -3.52 1.41
CA PHE A 116 -2.12 -4.29 1.97
C PHE A 116 -3.32 -3.44 2.40
N ALA A 117 -3.15 -2.12 2.35
CA ALA A 117 -4.15 -1.10 2.56
C ALA A 117 -3.87 0.05 1.59
N GLU A 118 -4.91 0.81 1.25
CA GLU A 118 -4.80 1.94 0.33
C GLU A 118 -4.44 3.24 1.07
N ASN A 119 -3.68 4.11 0.40
CA ASN A 119 -3.46 5.49 0.80
C ASN A 119 -3.29 6.35 -0.46
N PRO A 120 -4.36 7.04 -0.90
CA PRO A 120 -4.33 7.83 -2.13
C PRO A 120 -3.29 8.96 -2.13
N GLU A 121 -3.05 9.60 -0.98
CA GLU A 121 -2.06 10.69 -0.85
C GLU A 121 -0.63 10.21 -1.16
N CYS A 122 -0.31 8.97 -0.77
CA CYS A 122 0.99 8.35 -1.05
C CYS A 122 1.01 7.52 -2.37
N ARG A 123 -0.10 7.50 -3.13
CA ARG A 123 -0.32 6.61 -4.29
C ARG A 123 -0.15 5.12 -3.96
N ILE A 124 -0.53 4.74 -2.74
CA ILE A 124 -0.56 3.34 -2.31
C ILE A 124 -1.95 2.78 -2.65
N ILE A 125 -1.97 1.67 -3.38
CA ILE A 125 -3.18 0.94 -3.73
C ILE A 125 -3.23 -0.38 -2.96
N ASP A 126 -4.43 -0.78 -2.52
CA ASP A 126 -4.64 -2.14 -2.02
C ASP A 126 -4.58 -3.10 -3.21
N TRP A 127 -3.55 -3.94 -3.24
CA TRP A 127 -3.27 -4.84 -4.35
C TRP A 127 -4.43 -5.82 -4.62
N ARG A 128 -5.27 -6.09 -3.61
CA ARG A 128 -6.44 -6.98 -3.72
C ARG A 128 -7.63 -6.33 -4.40
N LYS A 129 -7.73 -5.00 -4.27
CA LYS A 129 -8.93 -4.25 -4.67
C LYS A 129 -8.73 -3.52 -5.99
N ALA A 130 -7.49 -3.22 -6.36
CA ALA A 130 -7.18 -2.38 -7.51
C ALA A 130 -6.82 -3.23 -8.75
N PRO A 131 -7.63 -3.21 -9.83
CA PRO A 131 -7.34 -4.00 -11.04
C PRO A 131 -5.99 -3.67 -11.69
N VAL A 132 -5.50 -2.43 -11.51
CA VAL A 132 -4.17 -2.01 -11.98
C VAL A 132 -3.02 -2.81 -11.33
N ALA A 133 -3.25 -3.47 -10.19
CA ALA A 133 -2.27 -4.34 -9.56
C ALA A 133 -1.92 -5.56 -10.42
N LYS A 134 -2.82 -5.99 -11.32
CA LYS A 134 -2.57 -7.06 -12.32
C LYS A 134 -1.33 -6.77 -13.16
N LEU A 135 -1.08 -5.50 -13.49
CA LEU A 135 0.08 -5.09 -14.29
C LEU A 135 1.42 -5.50 -13.64
N TYR A 136 1.50 -5.50 -12.32
CA TYR A 136 2.70 -5.93 -11.60
C TYR A 136 2.98 -7.43 -11.74
N TYR A 137 1.93 -8.26 -11.78
CA TYR A 137 2.06 -9.71 -11.77
C TYR A 137 2.20 -10.30 -13.17
N GLU A 138 1.57 -9.68 -14.17
CA GLU A 138 1.49 -10.25 -15.52
C GLU A 138 2.53 -9.68 -16.49
N TYR A 139 3.05 -8.48 -16.22
CA TYR A 139 3.99 -7.80 -17.10
C TYR A 139 5.35 -7.60 -16.43
N ARG A 140 6.40 -7.64 -17.24
CA ARG A 140 7.78 -7.34 -16.85
C ARG A 140 8.11 -5.90 -17.15
N GLU A 141 9.16 -5.41 -16.49
CA GLU A 141 9.74 -4.13 -16.86
C GLU A 141 10.20 -4.18 -18.33
N GLY A 142 9.82 -3.16 -19.10
CA GLY A 142 10.03 -3.08 -20.55
C GLY A 142 8.89 -3.64 -21.39
N ASP A 143 7.94 -4.40 -20.81
CA ASP A 143 6.82 -4.95 -21.56
C ASP A 143 5.79 -3.85 -21.88
N GLU A 144 5.17 -3.97 -23.06
CA GLU A 144 3.95 -3.25 -23.40
C GLU A 144 2.72 -4.02 -22.88
N TYR A 145 1.71 -3.31 -22.41
CA TYR A 145 0.43 -3.87 -21.98
C TYR A 145 -0.74 -3.26 -22.73
N SER A 146 -1.81 -4.04 -22.81
CA SER A 146 -3.13 -3.61 -23.28
C SER A 146 -4.16 -4.38 -22.48
N GLU A 147 -4.87 -3.69 -21.60
CA GLU A 147 -5.74 -4.28 -20.59
C GLU A 147 -7.03 -3.48 -20.44
N GLU A 148 -8.13 -4.15 -20.12
CA GLU A 148 -9.36 -3.48 -19.72
C GLU A 148 -9.38 -3.28 -18.20
N ILE A 149 -9.26 -2.03 -17.75
CA ILE A 149 -9.23 -1.68 -16.33
C ILE A 149 -10.44 -0.80 -16.03
N GLN A 150 -11.33 -1.29 -15.16
CA GLN A 150 -12.59 -0.60 -14.79
C GLN A 150 -13.47 -0.25 -16.01
N GLY A 151 -13.58 -1.18 -16.97
CA GLY A 151 -14.41 -0.99 -18.18
C GLY A 151 -13.81 -0.01 -19.19
N ARG A 152 -12.50 0.30 -19.09
CA ARG A 152 -11.79 1.17 -20.01
C ARG A 152 -10.53 0.46 -20.51
N GLU A 153 -10.34 0.49 -21.82
CA GLU A 153 -9.07 0.08 -22.42
C GLU A 153 -7.95 1.01 -21.92
N ARG A 154 -6.88 0.39 -21.44
CA ARG A 154 -5.64 1.05 -21.04
C ARG A 154 -4.49 0.31 -21.67
N ASN A 155 -3.66 1.03 -22.38
CA ASN A 155 -2.46 0.53 -23.01
C ASN A 155 -1.27 1.40 -22.62
N GLY A 156 -0.07 0.82 -22.61
CA GLY A 156 1.12 1.50 -22.16
C GLY A 156 2.32 0.57 -22.07
N SER A 157 3.38 1.02 -21.40
CA SER A 157 4.58 0.22 -21.12
C SER A 157 4.94 0.26 -19.64
N ILE A 158 5.55 -0.81 -19.14
CA ILE A 158 6.07 -0.87 -17.77
C ILE A 158 7.48 -0.27 -17.76
N LEU A 159 7.64 0.91 -17.17
CA LEU A 159 8.94 1.59 -17.05
C LEU A 159 9.78 1.09 -15.88
N LEU A 160 9.14 0.70 -14.79
CA LEU A 160 9.80 0.21 -13.57
C LEU A 160 8.94 -0.84 -12.90
N ARG A 161 9.57 -1.93 -12.44
CA ARG A 161 8.89 -2.97 -11.66
C ARG A 161 9.77 -3.50 -10.53
N ASN A 162 9.64 -2.90 -9.35
CA ASN A 162 10.40 -3.30 -8.17
C ASN A 162 9.53 -4.02 -7.15
N SER A 163 10.11 -5.03 -6.49
CA SER A 163 9.61 -5.55 -5.20
C SER A 163 10.49 -5.00 -4.08
N VAL A 164 9.86 -4.67 -2.96
CA VAL A 164 10.54 -4.17 -1.77
C VAL A 164 10.12 -4.96 -0.54
N GLU A 165 11.07 -5.16 0.35
CA GLU A 165 10.84 -5.72 1.68
C GLU A 165 11.03 -4.59 2.68
N ILE A 166 9.92 -4.19 3.32
CA ILE A 166 9.91 -3.14 4.33
C ILE A 166 9.43 -3.77 5.64
N GLU A 167 10.18 -3.54 6.70
CA GLU A 167 9.87 -4.02 8.03
C GLU A 167 10.17 -2.91 9.06
N ASN A 168 9.18 -2.61 9.90
CA ASN A 168 9.27 -1.56 10.92
C ASN A 168 9.82 -0.24 10.36
N SER A 169 9.24 0.20 9.23
CA SER A 169 9.60 1.44 8.54
C SER A 169 11.02 1.46 7.96
N GLU A 170 11.71 0.32 7.90
CA GLU A 170 13.05 0.22 7.30
C GLU A 170 13.02 -0.65 6.04
N LEU A 171 13.66 -0.17 4.97
CA LEU A 171 13.89 -0.94 3.76
C LEU A 171 14.95 -2.03 4.03
N ARG A 172 14.52 -3.29 3.99
CA ARG A 172 15.34 -4.49 4.21
C ARG A 172 15.79 -5.15 2.91
N GLY A 173 14.98 -5.04 1.86
CA GLY A 173 15.23 -5.73 0.61
C GLY A 173 14.67 -5.00 -0.60
N VAL A 174 15.36 -5.12 -1.73
CA VAL A 174 14.93 -4.60 -3.04
C VAL A 174 15.21 -5.65 -4.10
N ALA A 175 14.22 -5.97 -4.91
CA ALA A 175 14.39 -6.72 -6.15
C ALA A 175 13.98 -5.84 -7.32
N CYS A 176 14.91 -5.60 -8.24
CA CYS A 176 14.72 -4.80 -9.44
C CYS A 176 15.36 -5.48 -10.65
N ARG A 177 15.33 -4.85 -11.83
CA ARG A 177 15.95 -5.40 -13.04
C ARG A 177 17.45 -5.68 -12.91
N HIS A 178 18.15 -5.02 -11.98
CA HIS A 178 19.60 -5.18 -11.76
C HIS A 178 19.95 -6.33 -10.79
N GLY A 179 18.96 -6.98 -10.17
CA GLY A 179 19.16 -8.08 -9.25
C GLY A 179 18.35 -7.96 -7.96
N ARG A 180 18.73 -8.77 -6.97
CA ARG A 180 18.11 -8.79 -5.64
C ARG A 180 19.14 -8.38 -4.60
N PHE A 181 18.73 -7.50 -3.72
CA PHE A 181 19.59 -6.88 -2.73
C PHE A 181 18.90 -6.93 -1.37
N HIS A 182 19.66 -7.19 -0.32
CA HIS A 182 19.16 -7.12 1.05
C HIS A 182 20.17 -6.40 1.94
N LYS A 183 19.67 -5.81 3.01
CA LYS A 183 20.47 -5.11 4.01
C LYS A 183 20.94 -6.13 5.05
N LYS A 184 22.27 -6.30 5.17
CA LYS A 184 22.93 -7.16 6.15
C LYS A 184 23.97 -6.35 6.91
N ASP A 185 23.89 -6.36 8.24
CA ASP A 185 24.81 -5.63 9.12
C ASP A 185 24.98 -4.14 8.75
N GLY A 186 23.88 -3.51 8.31
CA GLY A 186 23.85 -2.11 7.88
C GLY A 186 24.31 -1.85 6.44
N ALA A 187 24.87 -2.85 5.74
CA ALA A 187 25.33 -2.73 4.37
C ALA A 187 24.41 -3.47 3.38
N TRP A 188 24.26 -2.93 2.18
CA TRP A 188 23.56 -3.61 1.09
C TRP A 188 24.45 -4.67 0.46
N VAL A 189 23.92 -5.88 0.32
CA VAL A 189 24.60 -7.01 -0.31
C VAL A 189 23.73 -7.63 -1.40
N SER A 190 24.36 -8.11 -2.46
CA SER A 190 23.67 -8.89 -3.49
C SER A 190 23.25 -10.24 -2.91
N ALA A 191 21.97 -10.58 -3.07
CA ALA A 191 21.52 -11.95 -2.89
C ALA A 191 21.78 -12.69 -4.21
N GLU A 192 22.92 -13.38 -4.34
CA GLU A 192 23.21 -14.18 -5.53
C GLU A 192 22.14 -15.26 -5.73
N GLY A 193 21.46 -15.18 -6.89
CA GLY A 193 20.51 -16.15 -7.40
C GLY A 193 20.16 -15.77 -8.84
N PRO A 194 20.33 -16.67 -9.84
CA PRO A 194 20.06 -16.32 -11.23
C PRO A 194 18.61 -15.90 -11.47
N LEU A 195 18.40 -14.85 -12.28
CA LEU A 195 17.10 -14.49 -12.87
C LEU A 195 16.63 -15.51 -13.94
N THR A 196 17.31 -16.65 -14.10
CA THR A 196 17.13 -17.56 -15.26
C THR A 196 16.17 -18.72 -15.03
N SER A 197 15.43 -18.77 -13.93
CA SER A 197 14.43 -19.81 -13.75
C SER A 197 13.10 -19.26 -13.28
N ARG A 198 12.03 -19.84 -13.82
CA ARG A 198 10.63 -19.69 -13.40
C ARG A 198 10.44 -19.86 -11.88
N ALA A 199 11.41 -20.48 -11.18
CA ALA A 199 11.46 -20.61 -9.73
C ALA A 199 11.91 -19.33 -8.99
N ALA A 200 12.71 -18.44 -9.60
CA ALA A 200 13.13 -17.17 -8.99
C ALA A 200 11.97 -16.14 -8.93
N ALA A 201 11.04 -16.20 -9.89
CA ALA A 201 9.77 -15.48 -9.83
C ALA A 201 8.87 -16.02 -8.70
N ARG A 202 8.85 -17.34 -8.47
CA ARG A 202 8.17 -17.96 -7.31
C ARG A 202 8.82 -17.55 -5.97
N ALA A 203 10.15 -17.39 -5.93
CA ALA A 203 10.88 -16.95 -4.74
C ALA A 203 10.92 -15.41 -4.55
N ALA A 204 10.44 -14.62 -5.51
CA ALA A 204 10.15 -13.20 -5.30
C ALA A 204 8.94 -13.01 -4.35
N GLY A 205 8.15 -14.07 -4.14
CA GLY A 205 7.06 -14.16 -3.16
C GLY A 205 7.49 -14.73 -1.80
N GLY A 206 8.61 -14.30 -1.24
CA GLY A 206 9.02 -14.67 0.12
C GLY A 206 8.04 -14.11 1.17
N SER A 207 7.26 -15.02 1.79
CA SER A 207 6.21 -14.84 2.83
C SER A 207 4.81 -14.34 2.42
N HIS A 208 4.60 -13.90 1.18
CA HIS A 208 3.25 -13.62 0.66
C HIS A 208 3.00 -14.27 -0.71
N HIS A 209 3.32 -15.56 -0.80
CA HIS A 209 2.90 -16.40 -1.92
C HIS A 209 1.36 -16.40 -1.96
N LEU A 210 0.77 -15.70 -2.94
CA LEU A 210 -0.53 -16.13 -3.45
C LEU A 210 -0.25 -17.31 -4.35
N PRO A 211 -0.88 -18.47 -4.13
CA PRO A 211 -0.65 -19.64 -4.96
C PRO A 211 -0.91 -19.31 -6.42
N GLU A 212 -0.17 -19.95 -7.31
CA GLU A 212 -0.18 -19.86 -8.78
C GLU A 212 -1.60 -19.97 -9.40
N ILE A 213 -2.59 -20.34 -8.59
CA ILE A 213 -4.02 -20.43 -8.90
C ILE A 213 -4.67 -19.04 -8.97
N ALA A 214 -4.18 -18.01 -8.25
CA ALA A 214 -4.83 -16.69 -8.20
C ALA A 214 -4.89 -15.95 -9.55
N ALA A 215 -3.99 -16.28 -10.50
CA ALA A 215 -4.06 -15.82 -11.88
C ALA A 215 -5.18 -16.49 -12.71
N LEU A 216 -5.81 -17.54 -12.16
CA LEU A 216 -6.90 -18.33 -12.75
C LEU A 216 -8.21 -18.22 -11.94
N LEU A 217 -8.25 -17.42 -10.88
CA LEU A 217 -9.45 -17.27 -10.04
C LEU A 217 -10.31 -16.11 -10.51
N SER A 218 -11.62 -16.35 -10.61
CA SER A 218 -12.58 -15.26 -10.81
C SER A 218 -12.58 -14.32 -9.58
N PRO A 219 -13.00 -13.05 -9.73
CA PRO A 219 -13.06 -12.09 -8.62
C PRO A 219 -13.81 -12.60 -7.37
N GLU A 220 -14.79 -13.48 -7.56
CA GLU A 220 -15.54 -14.13 -6.46
C GLU A 220 -14.72 -15.19 -5.70
N GLN A 221 -13.88 -15.96 -6.41
CA GLN A 221 -13.02 -16.98 -5.79
C GLN A 221 -11.83 -16.37 -5.04
N PHE A 222 -11.38 -15.18 -5.47
CA PHE A 222 -10.35 -14.41 -4.79
C PHE A 222 -10.82 -13.84 -3.44
N ALA A 223 -12.10 -13.45 -3.33
CA ALA A 223 -12.71 -12.95 -2.09
C ALA A 223 -12.79 -14.04 -0.97
N LEU A 224 -13.01 -15.30 -1.35
CA LEU A 224 -13.10 -16.43 -0.41
C LEU A 224 -11.77 -16.79 0.28
N ILE A 225 -10.64 -16.46 -0.36
CA ILE A 225 -9.30 -16.73 0.21
C ILE A 225 -8.87 -15.58 1.11
N SER A 226 -9.28 -14.34 0.82
CA SER A 226 -8.91 -13.17 1.63
C SER A 226 -9.51 -13.16 3.04
N ASP A 227 -10.64 -13.80 3.27
CA ASP A 227 -11.28 -13.83 4.61
C ASP A 227 -10.59 -14.77 5.60
N ASN A 228 -9.83 -15.77 5.11
CA ASN A 228 -9.17 -16.78 5.95
C ASN A 228 -7.74 -16.40 6.39
N LEU A 229 -7.24 -15.22 6.00
CA LEU A 229 -5.91 -14.70 6.35
C LEU A 229 -5.99 -13.49 7.31
N SER A 230 -7.12 -13.33 7.99
CA SER A 230 -7.41 -12.29 8.99
C SER A 230 -6.55 -12.40 10.25
#